data_AF-A0A7J4NWP4-F1
#
_entry.id   AF-A0A7J4NWP4-F1
#
_cell.length_a   1.000
_cell.length_b   1.000
_cell.length_c   1.000
_cell.angle_alpha   90.00
_cell.angle_beta   90.00
_cell.angle_gamma   90.00
#
_symmetry.space_group_name_H-M   'P 1'
#
loop_
_entity.id
_entity.type
_entity.pdbx_description
1 polymer ?
#
loop_
_entity_poly.entity_id
_entity_poly.type
_entity_poly.pdbx_seq_one_letter_code
_entity_poly.pdbx_strand_id
1 'polypeptide(L)'
;MTKVYLGKMVLHWCPQCDLPVLEPTCACGSPAGKVKVTPPGDIRPAFQHDIDHINATATAQFGSPMIPDGTIAIMNKVPSDDRMEEIIASGVALA
;
A
#
# COMPACT_ATOMS: atom_id res chain seq x y z
N MET A 1 0.27 22.57 2.35
CA MET A 1 0.98 22.11 1.14
C MET A 1 -0.03 21.82 0.04
N THR A 2 0.23 22.25 -1.20
CA THR A 2 -0.63 21.98 -2.35
C THR A 2 -0.56 20.50 -2.73
N LYS A 3 -1.69 19.84 -2.97
CA LYS A 3 -1.73 18.43 -3.38
C LYS A 3 -1.23 18.32 -4.84
N VAL A 4 -0.05 17.73 -5.01
CA VAL A 4 0.50 17.40 -6.33
C VAL A 4 0.01 16.01 -6.70
N TYR A 5 -0.46 15.83 -7.94
CA TYR A 5 -0.89 14.53 -8.47
C TYR A 5 0.03 14.18 -9.64
N LEU A 6 0.68 13.01 -9.61
CA LEU A 6 1.58 12.55 -10.67
C LEU A 6 0.87 11.69 -11.73
N GLY A 7 -0.45 11.56 -11.64
CA GLY A 7 -1.26 10.80 -12.60
C GLY A 7 -2.64 10.43 -12.07
N LYS A 8 -3.33 9.53 -12.78
CA LYS A 8 -4.63 8.98 -12.34
C LYS A 8 -4.39 8.00 -11.19
N MET A 9 -5.07 8.20 -10.06
CA MET A 9 -5.05 7.27 -8.93
C MET A 9 -5.95 6.06 -9.25
N VAL A 10 -5.34 4.95 -9.64
CA VAL A 10 -6.02 3.74 -10.15
C VAL A 10 -5.97 2.54 -9.20
N LEU A 11 -5.44 2.68 -7.98
CA LEU A 11 -5.35 1.54 -7.06
C LEU A 11 -6.74 1.12 -6.56
N HIS A 12 -7.07 -0.14 -6.84
CA HIS A 12 -8.19 -0.85 -6.26
C HIS A 12 -7.66 -2.11 -5.54
N TRP A 13 -8.46 -2.68 -4.66
CA TRP A 13 -8.11 -3.90 -3.93
C TRP A 13 -9.24 -4.93 -4.02
N CYS A 14 -8.87 -6.15 -4.41
CA CYS A 14 -9.81 -7.26 -4.40
C CYS A 14 -9.82 -7.93 -3.02
N PRO A 15 -10.94 -7.88 -2.27
CA PRO A 15 -11.00 -8.50 -0.95
C PRO A 15 -10.99 -10.03 -0.99
N GLN A 16 -11.35 -10.65 -2.14
CA GLN A 16 -11.43 -12.10 -2.26
C GLN A 16 -10.08 -12.75 -2.54
N CYS A 17 -9.28 -12.15 -3.43
CA CYS A 17 -7.93 -12.64 -3.73
C CYS A 17 -6.85 -12.03 -2.84
N ASP A 18 -7.20 -10.97 -2.10
CA ASP A 18 -6.27 -10.11 -1.37
C ASP A 18 -5.15 -9.54 -2.25
N LEU A 19 -5.53 -9.03 -3.43
CA LEU A 19 -4.60 -8.53 -4.43
C LEU A 19 -4.92 -7.07 -4.82
N PRO A 20 -3.88 -6.24 -5.04
CA PRO A 20 -4.04 -4.94 -5.69
C PRO A 20 -4.39 -5.14 -7.17
N VAL A 21 -5.35 -4.38 -7.66
CA VAL A 21 -5.77 -4.38 -9.08
C VAL A 21 -5.94 -2.95 -9.58
N LEU A 22 -5.77 -2.75 -10.89
CA LEU A 22 -5.86 -1.43 -11.52
C LEU A 22 -7.31 -1.08 -11.93
N GLU A 23 -8.12 -2.10 -12.15
CA GLU A 23 -9.51 -1.98 -12.56
C GLU A 23 -10.48 -2.24 -11.41
N PRO A 24 -11.75 -1.77 -11.49
CA PRO A 24 -12.77 -2.02 -10.47
C PRO A 24 -13.20 -3.49 -10.33
N THR A 25 -12.73 -4.38 -11.20
CA THR A 25 -13.06 -5.81 -11.20
C THR A 25 -11.79 -6.64 -11.27
N CYS A 26 -11.67 -7.62 -10.37
CA CYS A 26 -10.53 -8.54 -10.35
C CYS A 26 -10.65 -9.63 -11.42
N ALA A 27 -9.55 -10.28 -11.76
CA ALA A 27 -9.53 -11.44 -12.66
C ALA A 27 -10.39 -12.62 -12.15
N CYS A 28 -10.65 -12.71 -10.84
CA CYS A 28 -11.56 -13.70 -10.26
C CYS A 28 -13.06 -13.37 -10.46
N GLY A 29 -13.38 -12.19 -11.02
CA GLY A 29 -14.75 -11.72 -11.24
C GLY A 29 -15.33 -10.87 -10.10
N SER A 30 -14.68 -10.85 -8.93
CA SER A 30 -15.18 -10.09 -7.78
C SER A 30 -14.90 -8.58 -7.91
N PRO A 31 -15.78 -7.72 -7.40
CA PRO A 31 -15.56 -6.27 -7.39
C PRO A 31 -14.37 -5.91 -6.50
N ALA A 32 -13.59 -4.92 -6.94
CA ALA A 32 -12.45 -4.39 -6.23
C ALA A 32 -12.76 -2.98 -5.70
N GLY A 33 -12.51 -2.79 -4.40
CA GLY A 33 -12.75 -1.52 -3.73
C GLY A 33 -11.65 -0.52 -4.08
N LYS A 34 -12.02 0.75 -4.34
CA LYS A 34 -11.02 1.80 -4.56
C LYS A 34 -10.26 2.10 -3.27
N VAL A 35 -8.94 2.04 -3.33
CA VAL A 35 -8.07 2.37 -2.20
C VAL A 35 -7.85 3.89 -2.17
N LYS A 36 -7.97 4.48 -0.99
CA LYS A 36 -7.60 5.88 -0.78
C LYS A 36 -6.08 5.95 -0.68
N VAL A 37 -5.46 6.66 -1.62
CA VAL A 37 -4.02 6.85 -1.69
C VAL A 37 -3.72 8.33 -1.48
N THR A 38 -2.73 8.62 -0.63
CA THR A 38 -2.30 9.99 -0.40
C THR A 38 -1.55 10.51 -1.65
N PRO A 39 -1.89 11.69 -2.21
CA PRO A 39 -1.17 12.23 -3.37
C PRO A 39 0.31 12.44 -3.04
N PRO A 40 1.27 12.18 -3.95
CA PRO A 40 1.08 12.14 -5.41
C PRO A 40 0.58 10.84 -6.04
N GLY A 41 0.43 9.77 -5.27
CA GLY A 41 -0.02 8.48 -5.80
C GLY A 41 1.05 7.74 -6.59
N ASP A 42 2.32 7.89 -6.22
CA ASP A 42 3.46 7.14 -6.76
C ASP A 42 3.52 5.77 -6.07
N ILE A 43 2.53 4.93 -6.39
CA ILE A 43 2.36 3.61 -5.79
C ILE A 43 3.33 2.60 -6.43
N ARG A 44 3.93 1.76 -5.60
CA ARG A 44 4.81 0.67 -6.04
C ARG A 44 4.66 -0.55 -5.13
N PRO A 45 4.89 -1.78 -5.63
CA PRO A 45 4.98 -2.95 -4.77
C PRO A 45 6.11 -2.79 -3.74
N ALA A 46 5.88 -3.24 -2.50
CA ALA A 46 6.95 -3.44 -1.54
C ALA A 46 7.74 -4.68 -1.95
N PHE A 47 9.06 -4.55 -2.11
CA PHE A 47 9.92 -5.71 -2.33
C PHE A 47 10.42 -6.25 -1.00
N GLN A 48 11.13 -7.39 -1.05
CA GLN A 48 11.56 -8.10 0.16
C GLN A 48 12.31 -7.19 1.14
N HIS A 49 13.22 -6.36 0.64
CA HIS A 49 13.96 -5.41 1.49
C HIS A 49 13.04 -4.41 2.21
N ASP A 50 12.01 -3.91 1.51
CA ASP A 50 11.05 -2.98 2.10
C ASP A 50 10.24 -3.68 3.21
N ILE A 51 9.76 -4.90 2.93
CA ILE A 51 9.01 -5.71 3.89
C ILE A 51 9.85 -6.01 5.14
N ASP A 52 11.10 -6.43 4.95
CA ASP A 52 12.03 -6.72 6.04
C ASP A 52 12.26 -5.48 6.92
N HIS A 53 12.45 -4.31 6.29
CA HIS A 53 12.66 -3.05 7.00
C HIS A 53 11.42 -2.63 7.81
N ILE A 54 10.22 -2.74 7.21
CA ILE A 54 8.94 -2.44 7.85
C ILE A 54 8.73 -3.36 9.05
N ASN A 55 8.91 -4.68 8.86
CA ASN A 55 8.70 -5.66 9.91
C ASN A 55 9.73 -5.55 11.04
N ALA A 56 11.00 -5.29 10.73
CA ALA A 56 12.01 -5.04 11.75
C ALA A 56 11.66 -3.81 12.60
N THR A 57 11.22 -2.72 11.96
CA THR A 57 10.81 -1.48 12.64
C THR A 57 9.58 -1.71 13.51
N ALA A 58 8.54 -2.35 12.94
CA ALA A 58 7.31 -2.67 13.67
C ALA A 58 7.58 -3.60 14.85
N THR A 59 8.47 -4.58 14.69
CA THR A 59 8.84 -5.50 15.76
C THR A 59 9.60 -4.79 16.87
N ALA A 60 10.52 -3.88 16.52
CA ALA A 60 11.25 -3.09 17.51
C ALA A 60 10.33 -2.14 18.30
N GLN A 61 9.30 -1.58 17.66
CA GLN A 61 8.41 -0.60 18.30
C GLN A 61 7.20 -1.24 19.01
N PHE A 62 6.64 -2.31 18.45
CA PHE A 62 5.36 -2.90 18.86
C PHE A 62 5.45 -4.39 19.21
N GLY A 63 6.61 -5.03 19.02
CA GLY A 63 6.82 -6.45 19.36
C GLY A 63 6.27 -7.46 18.35
N SER A 64 5.79 -7.01 17.18
CA SER A 64 5.22 -7.88 16.14
C SER A 64 5.53 -7.34 14.73
N PRO A 65 5.74 -8.22 13.72
CA PRO A 65 5.76 -7.78 12.33
C PRO A 65 4.41 -7.19 11.92
N MET A 66 4.44 -6.27 10.97
CA MET A 66 3.27 -5.57 10.44
C MET A 66 2.73 -6.22 9.16
N ILE A 67 3.61 -6.78 8.33
CA ILE A 67 3.29 -7.42 7.06
C ILE A 67 3.59 -8.92 7.21
N PRO A 68 2.56 -9.78 7.36
CA PRO A 68 2.75 -11.23 7.44
C PRO A 68 3.31 -11.82 6.14
N ASP A 69 3.91 -13.00 6.25
CA ASP A 69 4.37 -13.75 5.09
C ASP A 69 3.21 -14.06 4.13
N GLY A 70 3.45 -13.83 2.84
CA GLY A 70 2.44 -14.03 1.78
C GLY A 70 1.46 -12.87 1.61
N THR A 71 1.52 -11.82 2.45
CA THR A 71 0.73 -10.61 2.24
C THR A 71 1.40 -9.69 1.23
N ILE A 72 0.64 -9.23 0.23
CA ILE A 72 1.12 -8.19 -0.68
C ILE A 72 1.00 -6.83 0.01
N ALA A 73 2.08 -6.06 -0.02
CA ALA A 73 2.09 -4.67 0.40
C ALA A 73 2.42 -3.75 -0.78
N ILE A 74 1.78 -2.59 -0.80
CA ILE A 74 2.03 -1.48 -1.70
C ILE A 74 2.58 -0.33 -0.87
N MET A 75 3.60 0.34 -1.37
CA MET A 75 4.13 1.58 -0.80
C MET A 75 3.72 2.77 -1.66
N ASN A 76 3.49 3.91 -1.02
CA ASN A 76 3.18 5.15 -1.69
C ASN A 76 4.00 6.29 -1.07
N LYS A 77 4.74 7.04 -1.89
CA LYS A 77 5.42 8.24 -1.40
C LYS A 77 4.40 9.26 -0.96
N VAL A 78 4.54 9.78 0.27
CA VAL A 78 3.66 10.85 0.78
C VAL A 78 4.43 12.15 1.02
N PRO A 79 3.77 13.32 0.90
CA PRO A 79 4.39 14.60 1.21
C PRO A 79 4.72 14.68 2.71
N SER A 80 5.99 14.90 3.01
CA SER A 80 6.51 15.14 4.35
C SER A 80 7.80 15.97 4.24
N ASP A 81 8.19 16.61 5.33
CA ASP A 81 9.46 17.34 5.43
C ASP A 81 10.66 16.39 5.33
N ASP A 82 10.48 15.12 5.73
CA ASP A 82 11.42 14.02 5.57
C ASP A 82 10.84 12.92 4.65
N ARG A 83 11.62 11.90 4.31
CA ARG A 83 11.13 10.76 3.53
C ARG A 83 10.09 9.98 4.34
N MET A 84 8.84 10.06 3.90
CA MET A 84 7.74 9.28 4.44
C MET A 84 7.07 8.48 3.32
N GLU A 85 6.70 7.25 3.64
CA GLU A 85 6.03 6.32 2.75
C GLU A 85 4.79 5.81 3.47
N GLU A 86 3.66 5.81 2.77
CA GLU A 86 2.41 5.21 3.21
C GLU A 86 2.42 3.72 2.83
N ILE A 87 2.09 2.85 3.78
CA ILE A 87 2.07 1.39 3.58
C ILE A 87 0.62 0.96 3.42
N ILE A 88 0.31 0.26 2.35
CA ILE A 88 -1.03 -0.25 2.03
C ILE A 88 -0.97 -1.78 1.96
N ALA A 89 -1.77 -2.46 2.77
CA ALA A 89 -1.95 -3.90 2.69
C ALA A 89 -3.43 -4.25 2.92
N SER A 90 -3.89 -5.34 2.32
CA SER A 90 -5.29 -5.79 2.39
C SER A 90 -6.34 -4.70 2.14
N GLY A 91 -6.01 -3.75 1.24
CA GLY A 91 -6.90 -2.67 0.82
C GLY A 91 -6.99 -1.48 1.77
N VAL A 92 -6.19 -1.45 2.83
CA VAL A 92 -6.16 -0.36 3.83
C VAL A 92 -4.75 0.24 3.94
N ALA A 93 -4.69 1.56 4.15
CA ALA A 93 -3.45 2.23 4.54
C ALA A 93 -3.20 1.95 6.03
N LEU A 94 -2.01 1.45 6.36
CA LEU A 94 -1.60 1.04 7.70
C LEU A 94 -0.85 2.14 8.45
N ALA A 95 -0.04 2.92 7.74
CA ALA A 95 0.81 3.98 8.28
C ALA A 95 1.12 5.02 7.20
#